data_AF-A0A2U3LP80-F1
#
_entry.id   AF-A0A2U3LP80-F1
#
_cell.length_a   1.000
_cell.length_b   1.000
_cell.length_c   1.000
_cell.angle_alpha   90.00
_cell.angle_beta   90.00
_cell.angle_gamma   90.00
#
_symmetry.space_group_name_H-M   'P 1'
#
loop_
_entity.id
_entity.type
_entity.pdbx_description
1 polymer ?
#
loop_
_entity_poly.entity_id
_entity_poly.type
_entity_poly.pdbx_seq_one_letter_code
_entity_poly.pdbx_strand_id
1 'polypeptide(L)' 'MNKEQISNICDSLIDQLTILKGFIQLNKMNNKIDHSIIVFQEVEILEKMIRELAEQLLTLD' A
#
# COMPACT_ATOMS: atom_id res chain seq x y z
N MET A 1 -5.79 18.95 5.80
CA MET A 1 -4.42 18.51 6.16
C MET A 1 -3.41 19.54 5.68
N ASN A 2 -2.22 19.60 6.28
CA ASN A 2 -1.12 20.34 5.68
C ASN A 2 -0.33 19.44 4.70
N LYS A 3 0.56 20.04 3.89
CA LYS A 3 1.35 19.32 2.88
C LYS A 3 2.25 18.23 3.49
N GLU A 4 2.71 18.43 4.72
CA GLU A 4 3.56 17.48 5.45
C GLU A 4 2.79 16.19 5.80
N GLN A 5 1.56 16.31 6.28
CA GLN A 5 0.68 15.17 6.55
C GLN A 5 0.38 14.38 5.27
N ILE A 6 0.16 15.06 4.14
CA ILE A 6 -0.04 14.41 2.84
C ILE A 6 1.22 13.65 2.44
N SER A 7 2.40 14.27 2.58
CA SER A 7 3.69 13.62 2.30
C SER A 7 3.87 12.34 3.11
N ASN A 8 3.64 12.39 4.42
CA ASN A 8 3.82 11.23 5.30
C ASN A 8 2.90 10.05 4.93
N ILE A 9 1.66 10.32 4.54
CA ILE A 9 0.74 9.27 4.07
C ILE A 9 1.22 8.70 2.73
N CYS A 10 1.67 9.57 1.81
CA CYS A 10 2.25 9.12 0.53
C CYS A 10 3.51 8.28 0.73
N ASP A 11 4.40 8.65 1.65
CA ASP A 11 5.60 7.86 1.97
C ASP A 11 5.21 6.49 2.53
N SER A 12 4.22 6.44 3.43
CA SER A 12 3.70 5.18 3.97
C SER A 12 3.07 4.28 2.89
N LEU A 13 2.39 4.89 1.91
CA LEU A 13 1.86 4.17 0.74
C LEU A 13 2.98 3.58 -0.13
N ILE A 14 4.07 4.32 -0.33
CA ILE A 14 5.24 3.86 -1.10
C ILE A 14 5.93 2.69 -0.41
N ASP A 15 6.06 2.75 0.92
CA ASP A 15 6.63 1.66 1.72
C ASP A 15 5.79 0.38 1.57
N GLN A 16 4.47 0.49 1.73
CA GLN A 16 3.56 -0.64 1.57
C GLN A 16 3.59 -1.22 0.15
N LEU A 17 3.66 -0.36 -0.88
CA LEU A 17 3.80 -0.78 -2.27
C LEU A 17 5.12 -1.54 -2.50
N THR A 18 6.18 -1.16 -1.80
CA THR A 18 7.49 -1.83 -1.86
C THR A 18 7.43 -3.23 -1.26
N ILE A 19 6.74 -3.39 -0.12
CA ILE A 19 6.48 -4.70 0.50
C ILE A 19 5.71 -5.61 -0.46
N LEU A 20 4.61 -5.12 -1.03
CA LEU A 20 3.81 -5.86 -2.00
C LEU A 20 4.64 -6.32 -3.22
N LYS A 21 5.47 -5.42 -3.78
CA LYS A 21 6.40 -5.77 -4.88
C LYS A 21 7.33 -6.91 -4.49
N GLY A 22 7.86 -6.90 -3.26
CA GLY A 22 8.71 -7.96 -2.73
C GLY A 22 8.00 -9.31 -2.71
N PHE A 23 6.78 -9.38 -2.18
CA PHE A 23 6.00 -10.61 -2.17
C PHE A 23 5.67 -11.14 -3.56
N ILE A 24 5.31 -10.26 -4.50
CA ILE A 24 5.05 -10.66 -5.90
C ILE A 24 6.32 -11.23 -6.55
N GLN A 25 7.48 -10.63 -6.31
CA GLN A 25 8.77 -11.15 -6.81
C GLN A 25 9.10 -12.51 -6.21
N LEU A 26 8.92 -12.68 -4.90
CA LEU A 26 9.13 -13.96 -4.22
C LEU A 26 8.18 -15.05 -4.76
N ASN A 27 6.92 -14.72 -5.00
CA ASN A 27 5.94 -15.65 -5.57
C ASN A 27 6.32 -16.09 -7.00
N LYS A 28 6.98 -15.22 -7.78
CA LYS A 28 7.53 -15.55 -9.10
C LYS A 28 8.81 -16.39 -9.05
N MET A 29 9.62 -16.25 -8.00
CA MET A 29 10.89 -16.97 -7.86
C MET A 29 10.73 -18.32 -7.16
N ASN A 30 9.71 -18.49 -6.31
CA ASN A 30 9.57 -19.66 -5.45
C ASN A 30 8.13 -20.18 -5.41
N ASN A 31 7.74 -20.93 -6.45
CA ASN A 31 6.38 -21.47 -6.64
C ASN A 31 5.98 -22.56 -5.62
N LYS A 32 6.84 -22.86 -4.63
CA LYS A 32 6.57 -23.87 -3.60
C LYS A 32 5.75 -23.34 -2.43
N ILE A 33 5.76 -22.02 -2.22
CA ILE A 33 5.00 -21.35 -1.17
C ILE A 33 4.02 -20.42 -1.85
N ASP A 34 2.74 -20.61 -1.58
CA ASP A 34 1.70 -19.73 -2.08
C ASP A 34 1.69 -18.43 -1.27
N HIS A 35 2.19 -17.36 -1.89
CA HIS A 35 2.19 -16.02 -1.29
C HIS A 35 0.95 -15.19 -1.69
N SER A 36 0.00 -15.75 -2.44
CA SER A 36 -1.19 -15.03 -2.93
C SER A 36 -2.02 -14.44 -1.80
N ILE A 37 -2.14 -15.15 -0.67
CA ILE A 37 -2.88 -14.69 0.51
C ILE A 37 -2.24 -13.41 1.08
N ILE A 38 -0.92 -13.38 1.22
CA ILE A 38 -0.21 -12.20 1.74
C ILE A 38 -0.32 -11.06 0.74
N VAL A 39 -0.12 -11.32 -0.55
CA VAL A 39 -0.29 -10.32 -1.62
C VAL A 39 -1.69 -9.70 -1.57
N PHE A 40 -2.74 -10.50 -1.35
CA PHE A 40 -4.11 -10.01 -1.24
C PHE A 40 -4.29 -9.09 -0.03
N GLN A 41 -3.79 -9.49 1.15
CA GLN A 41 -3.85 -8.65 2.35
C GLN A 41 -3.13 -7.31 2.18
N GLU A 42 -1.95 -7.33 1.54
CA GLU A 42 -1.17 -6.13 1.25
C GLU A 42 -1.90 -5.18 0.30
N VAL A 43 -2.63 -5.71 -0.69
CA VAL A 43 -3.49 -4.92 -1.58
C VAL A 43 -4.66 -4.29 -0.81
N GLU A 44 -5.33 -5.03 0.08
CA GLU A 44 -6.42 -4.47 0.90
C GLU A 44 -5.94 -3.31 1.78
N ILE A 45 -4.75 -3.42 2.37
CA ILE A 45 -4.14 -2.35 3.18
C ILE A 45 -3.90 -1.12 2.31
N LEU A 46 -3.32 -1.29 1.11
CA LEU A 46 -3.09 -0.20 0.17
C LEU A 46 -4.40 0.48 -0.25
N GLU A 47 -5.44 -0.28 -0.57
CA GLU A 47 -6.75 0.28 -0.92
C GLU A 47 -7.34 1.12 0.21
N LYS A 48 -7.24 0.64 1.45
CA LYS A 48 -7.70 1.38 2.63
C LYS A 48 -6.93 2.68 2.82
N MET A 49 -5.60 2.65 2.73
CA MET A 49 -4.76 3.84 2.88
C MET A 49 -5.02 4.87 1.78
N ILE A 50 -5.20 4.43 0.53
CA ILE A 50 -5.54 5.31 -0.60
C ILE A 50 -6.90 5.96 -0.38
N ARG A 51 -7.90 5.20 0.09
CA ARG A 51 -9.23 5.73 0.39
C ARG A 51 -9.18 6.77 1.50
N GLU A 52 -8.50 6.48 2.61
CA GLU A 52 -8.32 7.43 3.71
C GLU A 52 -7.62 8.71 3.25
N LEU A 53 -6.58 8.59 2.42
CA LEU A 53 -5.92 9.76 1.83
C LEU A 53 -6.88 10.55 0.94
N ALA A 54 -7.63 9.89 0.05
CA ALA A 54 -8.57 10.56 -0.84
C ALA A 54 -9.68 11.29 -0.09
N GLU A 55 -10.24 10.67 0.95
CA GLU A 55 -11.25 11.28 1.83
C GLU A 55 -10.70 12.51 2.54
N GLN A 56 -9.49 12.41 3.12
CA GLN A 56 -8.87 13.55 3.79
C GLN A 56 -8.54 14.69 2.82
N LEU A 57 -8.11 14.37 1.58
CA LEU A 57 -7.85 15.35 0.53
C LEU A 57 -9.11 16.07 0.05
N LEU A 58 -10.25 15.37 -0.03
CA LEU A 58 -11.54 15.99 -0.39
C LEU A 58 -12.05 16.97 0.67
N THR A 59 -11.58 16.83 1.92
CA THR A 59 -11.90 17.74 3.03
C THR A 59 -10.88 18.86 3.23
N LEU A 60 -9.86 18.96 2.37
CA LEU A 60 -9.04 20.17 2.29
C LEU A 60 -9.80 21.24 1.52
N ASP A 61 -10.15 22.33 2.20
CA ASP A 61 -10.42 23.63 1.58
C ASP A 61 -9.14 24.26 1.02
#